data_AF-A0A841D2H5-F1
#
_entry.id   AF-A0A841D2H5-F1
#
_cell.length_a   1.000
_cell.length_b   1.000
_cell.length_c   1.000
_cell.angle_alpha   90.00
_cell.angle_beta   90.00
_cell.angle_gamma   90.00
#
_symmetry.space_group_name_H-M   'P 1'
#
loop_
_entity.id
_entity.type
_entity.pdbx_description
1 polymer ?
#
loop_
_entity_poly.entity_id
_entity_poly.type
_entity_poly.pdbx_seq_one_letter_code
_entity_poly.pdbx_strand_id
1 'polypeptide(L)'
;MRMFICAAALATASVLVSGCGSTVGGTAAQVPAAGPGGGAAPADPAQRGTARASRAEANPRGAGPAEVSAAQYRVLTGQCRYADTERLREECRSAVERDYRVGKANPSLDCRAYSGISLCGALPLSERERRCADDAAAAGLDPRRAEAECYVSP
;
A
#
# COMPACT_ATOMS: atom_id res chain seq x y z
N MET A 1 -37.73 -23.85 -12.11
CA MET A 1 -38.79 -24.18 -11.13
C MET A 1 -38.31 -23.76 -9.75
N ARG A 2 -39.20 -23.09 -9.01
CA ARG A 2 -39.03 -22.60 -7.64
C ARG A 2 -38.84 -23.75 -6.65
N MET A 3 -38.04 -23.55 -5.60
CA MET A 3 -38.39 -23.82 -4.19
C MET A 3 -37.16 -23.54 -3.30
N PHE A 4 -37.14 -22.44 -2.53
CA PHE A 4 -37.76 -22.23 -1.21
C PHE A 4 -36.91 -22.78 -0.04
N ILE A 5 -36.29 -21.82 0.68
CA ILE A 5 -36.27 -21.67 2.15
C ILE A 5 -35.76 -22.84 3.01
N CYS A 6 -34.59 -22.65 3.62
CA CYS A 6 -34.30 -23.06 5.00
C CYS A 6 -34.08 -21.76 5.80
N ALA A 7 -35.07 -21.24 6.50
CA ALA A 7 -35.46 -21.64 7.86
C ALA A 7 -34.33 -21.42 8.86
N ALA A 8 -34.49 -20.32 9.58
CA ALA A 8 -33.68 -19.84 10.68
C ALA A 8 -33.58 -20.88 11.81
N ALA A 9 -32.38 -21.02 12.38
CA ALA A 9 -32.19 -21.51 13.73
C ALA A 9 -31.57 -20.37 14.56
N LEU A 10 -32.40 -19.84 15.45
CA LEU A 10 -32.03 -18.93 16.53
C LEU A 10 -31.09 -19.65 17.50
N ALA A 11 -29.95 -19.03 17.82
CA ALA A 11 -29.22 -19.30 19.05
C ALA A 11 -28.80 -17.97 19.67
N THR A 12 -29.59 -17.53 20.63
CA THR A 12 -29.31 -16.44 21.56
C THR A 12 -28.28 -16.88 22.60
N ALA A 13 -27.19 -16.13 22.77
CA ALA A 13 -26.46 -16.08 24.04
C ALA A 13 -25.65 -14.78 24.14
N SER A 14 -26.07 -13.95 25.08
CA SER A 14 -25.47 -12.69 25.50
C SER A 14 -24.17 -12.91 26.28
N VAL A 15 -23.15 -12.08 26.06
CA VAL A 15 -22.13 -11.80 27.08
C VAL A 15 -21.93 -10.28 27.16
N LEU A 16 -22.43 -9.71 28.25
CA LEU A 16 -22.10 -8.39 28.75
C LEU A 16 -20.67 -8.40 29.27
N VAL A 17 -19.80 -7.53 28.76
CA VAL A 17 -18.63 -7.08 29.53
C VAL A 17 -18.84 -5.62 29.93
N SER A 18 -19.11 -5.48 31.21
CA SER A 18 -19.22 -4.23 31.94
C SER A 18 -17.80 -3.74 32.25
N GLY A 19 -17.54 -2.46 32.05
CA GLY A 19 -16.21 -1.88 32.28
C GLY A 19 -16.21 -0.35 32.25
N CYS A 20 -17.06 0.28 33.06
CA CYS A 20 -16.85 1.67 33.47
C CYS A 20 -15.74 1.69 34.53
N GLY A 21 -14.65 2.40 34.25
CA GLY A 21 -13.58 2.68 35.21
C GLY A 21 -13.04 4.08 35.00
N SER A 22 -13.62 5.06 35.69
CA SER A 22 -13.08 6.40 35.84
C SER A 22 -11.97 6.41 36.90
N THR A 23 -10.82 7.00 36.59
CA THR A 23 -9.87 7.46 37.60
C THR A 23 -9.62 8.96 37.41
N VAL A 24 -10.00 9.72 38.43
CA VAL A 24 -9.73 11.15 38.63
C VAL A 24 -8.54 11.34 39.58
N GLY A 25 -7.82 12.45 39.39
CA GLY A 25 -6.80 12.99 40.31
C GLY A 25 -5.36 12.68 39.85
N GLY A 26 -4.46 13.62 39.58
CA GLY A 26 -4.37 15.02 39.96
C GLY A 26 -3.22 15.22 40.95
N THR A 27 -2.01 15.55 40.47
CA THR A 27 -0.97 16.23 41.27
C THR A 27 -0.04 17.03 40.36
N ALA A 28 0.33 18.20 40.89
CA ALA A 28 0.93 19.32 40.22
C ALA A 28 2.44 19.20 39.93
N ALA A 29 2.88 20.10 39.03
CA ALA A 29 4.14 20.82 39.03
C ALA A 29 5.46 20.06 38.85
N GLN A 30 6.11 20.31 37.71
CA GLN A 30 7.38 21.05 37.73
C GLN A 30 7.77 21.58 36.34
N VAL A 31 7.93 22.90 36.27
CA VAL A 31 8.62 23.65 35.22
C VAL A 31 10.04 23.93 35.74
N PRO A 32 11.07 23.78 34.90
CA PRO A 32 12.18 24.73 34.88
C PRO A 32 12.28 25.35 33.46
N ALA A 33 12.14 26.66 33.30
CA ALA A 33 13.12 27.72 33.56
C ALA A 33 14.29 27.69 32.55
N ALA A 34 14.47 28.82 31.87
CA ALA A 34 15.21 29.00 30.64
C ALA A 34 16.68 29.41 30.82
N GLY A 35 17.48 29.07 29.80
CA GLY A 35 18.58 29.88 29.21
C GLY A 35 20.02 29.55 29.63
N PRO A 36 21.06 30.12 28.97
CA PRO A 36 21.19 30.55 27.56
C PRO A 36 22.49 30.05 26.89
N GLY A 37 22.68 30.33 25.58
CA GLY A 37 23.96 30.21 24.85
C GLY A 37 23.84 29.30 23.62
N GLY A 38 24.01 29.74 22.37
CA GLY A 38 24.90 30.80 21.87
C GLY A 38 26.23 30.17 21.42
N GLY A 39 26.20 29.46 20.30
CA GLY A 39 27.38 28.80 19.73
C GLY A 39 27.09 28.26 18.34
N ALA A 40 27.21 29.14 17.34
CA ALA A 40 27.17 28.77 15.93
C ALA A 40 28.36 27.86 15.59
N ALA A 41 28.08 26.62 15.20
CA ALA A 41 29.03 25.77 14.51
C ALA A 41 28.66 25.76 13.01
N PRO A 42 29.63 25.86 12.09
CA PRO A 42 29.36 25.96 10.67
C PRO A 42 28.72 24.66 10.15
N ALA A 43 27.64 24.84 9.38
CA ALA A 43 26.99 23.78 8.63
C ALA A 43 27.93 23.29 7.53
N ASP A 44 28.43 22.08 7.69
CA ASP A 44 29.05 21.32 6.62
C ASP A 44 27.96 20.97 5.58
N PRO A 45 28.03 21.42 4.32
CA PRO A 45 27.01 21.14 3.32
C PRO A 45 27.00 19.68 2.83
N ALA A 46 27.88 18.81 3.35
CA ALA A 46 28.05 17.46 2.83
C ALA A 46 27.08 16.39 3.37
N GLN A 47 26.23 16.67 4.38
CA GLN A 47 25.46 15.62 5.07
C GLN A 47 23.96 15.89 5.24
N ARG A 48 23.32 16.53 4.26
CA ARG A 48 21.86 16.71 4.23
C ARG A 48 21.27 16.07 2.98
N GLY A 49 21.20 14.74 2.97
CA GLY A 49 20.69 14.01 1.81
C GLY A 49 20.42 12.52 1.99
N THR A 50 20.38 11.98 3.21
CA THR A 50 19.80 10.65 3.44
C THR A 50 18.31 10.77 3.76
N ALA A 51 17.58 11.36 2.82
CA ALA A 51 16.13 11.19 2.74
C ALA A 51 15.84 9.74 2.31
N ARG A 52 15.90 8.82 3.27
CA ARG A 52 15.25 7.51 3.21
C ARG A 52 13.74 7.73 3.18
N ALA A 53 13.17 7.90 2.00
CA ALA A 53 11.82 7.49 1.63
C ALA A 53 11.51 8.04 0.24
N SER A 54 10.81 7.24 -0.56
CA SER A 54 10.07 7.66 -1.76
C SER A 54 10.80 7.60 -3.10
N ARG A 55 11.60 6.57 -3.34
CA ARG A 55 11.60 5.94 -4.66
C ARG A 55 11.57 4.43 -4.51
N ALA A 56 10.35 3.89 -4.52
CA ALA A 56 10.11 2.59 -5.15
C ALA A 56 10.43 2.79 -6.64
N GLU A 57 11.72 2.93 -6.93
CA GLU A 57 12.23 3.28 -8.25
C GLU A 57 12.02 2.05 -9.11
N ALA A 58 11.10 2.17 -10.05
CA ALA A 58 11.17 1.43 -11.30
C ALA A 58 12.66 1.31 -11.68
N ASN A 59 13.09 0.07 -11.90
CA ASN A 59 14.45 -0.35 -12.19
C ASN A 59 15.31 0.80 -12.76
N PRO A 60 16.34 1.30 -12.04
CA PRO A 60 17.14 2.42 -12.52
C PRO A 60 17.70 2.03 -13.88
N ARG A 61 17.35 2.82 -14.91
CA ARG A 61 17.65 2.57 -16.33
C ARG A 61 19.16 2.33 -16.51
N GLY A 62 19.58 1.07 -16.44
CA GLY A 62 21.00 0.68 -16.41
C GLY A 62 21.30 -0.59 -15.61
N ALA A 63 20.46 -0.97 -14.64
CA ALA A 63 20.49 -2.30 -14.05
C ALA A 63 19.61 -3.25 -14.88
N GLY A 64 20.10 -4.45 -15.18
CA GLY A 64 19.33 -5.46 -15.91
C GLY A 64 18.01 -5.84 -15.20
N PRO A 65 17.21 -6.76 -15.76
CA PRO A 65 15.92 -7.12 -15.16
C PRO A 65 16.07 -7.54 -13.70
N ALA A 66 15.19 -7.01 -12.85
CA ALA A 66 15.19 -7.31 -11.43
C ALA A 66 14.78 -8.76 -11.19
N GLU A 67 15.48 -9.47 -10.30
CA GLU A 67 15.07 -10.81 -9.90
C GLU A 67 13.80 -10.75 -9.06
N VAL A 68 12.90 -11.70 -9.28
CA VAL A 68 11.70 -11.94 -8.47
C VAL A 68 11.47 -13.44 -8.32
N SER A 69 10.79 -13.87 -7.26
CA SER A 69 10.39 -15.27 -7.14
C SER A 69 9.37 -15.66 -8.22
N ALA A 70 9.25 -16.94 -8.53
CA ALA A 70 8.24 -17.43 -9.47
C ALA A 70 6.80 -17.05 -9.04
N ALA A 71 6.52 -16.97 -7.73
CA ALA A 71 5.23 -16.52 -7.23
C ALA A 71 4.97 -15.03 -7.50
N GLN A 72 5.96 -14.18 -7.24
CA GLN A 72 5.88 -12.74 -7.53
C GLN A 72 5.72 -12.48 -9.03
N TYR A 73 6.48 -13.21 -9.87
CA TYR A 73 6.35 -13.10 -11.32
C TYR A 73 4.93 -13.43 -11.79
N ARG A 74 4.30 -14.49 -11.24
CA ARG A 74 2.90 -14.82 -11.55
C ARG A 74 1.92 -13.72 -11.16
N VAL A 75 2.15 -13.02 -10.05
CA VAL A 75 1.31 -11.87 -9.66
C VAL A 75 1.51 -10.70 -10.64
N LEU A 76 2.76 -10.37 -10.98
CA LEU A 76 3.10 -9.32 -11.94
C LEU A 76 2.50 -9.58 -13.33
N THR A 77 2.55 -10.81 -13.84
CA THR A 77 1.89 -11.13 -15.11
C THR A 77 0.37 -11.20 -14.95
N GLY A 78 -0.13 -11.72 -13.82
CA GLY A 78 -1.55 -11.88 -13.54
C GLY A 78 -2.30 -10.56 -13.43
N GLN A 79 -1.68 -9.51 -12.88
CA GLN A 79 -2.31 -8.19 -12.76
C GLN A 79 -2.54 -7.51 -14.11
N CYS A 80 -1.81 -7.91 -15.17
CA CYS A 80 -2.02 -7.35 -16.50
C CYS A 80 -3.43 -7.59 -17.07
N ARG A 81 -4.20 -8.54 -16.53
CA ARG A 81 -5.59 -8.76 -16.94
C ARG A 81 -6.51 -7.57 -16.67
N TYR A 82 -6.15 -6.73 -15.70
CA TYR A 82 -6.94 -5.60 -15.25
C TYR A 82 -6.81 -4.36 -16.13
N ALA A 83 -5.79 -4.29 -17.00
CA ALA A 83 -5.67 -3.16 -17.90
C ALA A 83 -6.87 -3.04 -18.86
N ASP A 84 -7.31 -1.81 -19.14
CA ASP A 84 -8.56 -1.50 -19.85
C ASP A 84 -8.69 -2.14 -21.25
N THR A 85 -7.60 -2.19 -22.03
CA THR A 85 -7.63 -2.61 -23.44
C THR A 85 -6.61 -3.71 -23.73
N GLU A 86 -6.84 -4.55 -24.74
CA GLU A 86 -5.89 -5.61 -25.15
C GLU A 86 -4.48 -5.08 -25.40
N ARG A 87 -4.36 -3.92 -26.05
CA ARG A 87 -3.07 -3.25 -26.26
C ARG A 87 -2.35 -2.95 -24.94
N LEU A 88 -3.07 -2.43 -23.93
CA LEU A 88 -2.48 -2.16 -22.61
C LEU A 88 -2.11 -3.46 -21.86
N ARG A 89 -2.87 -4.55 -22.07
CA ARG A 89 -2.54 -5.87 -21.50
C ARG A 89 -1.25 -6.44 -22.10
N GLU A 90 -1.05 -6.27 -23.41
CA GLU A 90 0.19 -6.63 -24.11
C GLU A 90 1.37 -5.78 -23.62
N GLU A 91 1.21 -4.45 -23.60
CA GLU A 91 2.24 -3.53 -23.10
C GLU A 91 2.64 -3.86 -21.65
N CYS A 92 1.67 -4.21 -20.79
CA CYS A 92 1.93 -4.66 -19.43
C CYS A 92 2.76 -5.94 -19.40
N ARG A 93 2.38 -6.97 -20.17
CA ARG A 93 3.12 -8.25 -20.22
C ARG A 93 4.55 -8.05 -20.72
N SER A 94 4.74 -7.29 -21.78
CA SER A 94 6.07 -6.96 -22.32
C SER A 94 6.91 -6.15 -21.33
N ALA A 95 6.29 -5.26 -20.55
CA ALA A 95 6.99 -4.56 -19.47
C ALA A 95 7.45 -5.52 -18.37
N VAL A 96 6.60 -6.46 -17.95
CA VAL A 96 6.97 -7.45 -16.93
C VAL A 96 8.13 -8.32 -17.39
N GLU A 97 8.10 -8.81 -18.63
CA GLU A 97 9.17 -9.65 -19.21
C GLU A 97 10.50 -8.90 -19.38
N ARG A 98 10.45 -7.61 -19.71
CA ARG A 98 11.63 -6.77 -19.85
C ARG A 98 12.24 -6.40 -18.50
N ASP A 99 11.40 -6.08 -17.52
CA ASP A 99 11.84 -5.44 -16.28
C ASP A 99 12.13 -6.47 -15.17
N TYR A 100 11.62 -7.70 -15.29
CA TYR A 100 11.75 -8.75 -14.27
C TYR A 100 12.20 -10.09 -14.85
N ARG A 101 12.94 -10.85 -14.05
CA ARG A 101 13.29 -12.25 -14.34
C ARG A 101 13.00 -13.14 -13.14
N VAL A 102 12.66 -14.39 -13.39
CA VAL A 102 12.49 -15.37 -12.31
C VAL A 102 13.86 -15.72 -11.72
N GLY A 103 13.99 -15.58 -10.41
CA GLY A 103 15.20 -15.82 -9.65
C GLY A 103 14.89 -15.85 -8.15
N LYS A 104 15.66 -15.10 -7.35
CA LYS A 104 15.41 -15.00 -5.91
C LYS A 104 14.20 -14.09 -5.61
N ALA A 105 13.54 -14.37 -4.49
CA ALA A 105 12.48 -13.51 -4.00
C ALA A 105 12.99 -12.08 -3.77
N ASN A 106 12.21 -11.11 -4.23
CA ASN A 106 12.55 -9.70 -4.09
C ASN A 106 11.77 -9.08 -2.93
N PRO A 107 12.38 -8.83 -1.77
CA PRO A 107 11.69 -8.22 -0.64
C PRO A 107 11.40 -6.73 -0.86
N SER A 108 12.07 -6.09 -1.82
CA SER A 108 11.85 -4.68 -2.17
C SER A 108 10.66 -4.49 -3.12
N LEU A 109 10.14 -5.57 -3.70
CA LEU A 109 8.93 -5.52 -4.53
C LEU A 109 7.70 -5.45 -3.61
N ASP A 110 7.02 -4.31 -3.61
CA ASP A 110 5.80 -4.11 -2.82
C ASP A 110 4.65 -4.94 -3.38
N CYS A 111 4.45 -6.14 -2.83
CA CYS A 111 3.35 -7.02 -3.16
C CYS A 111 2.31 -7.01 -2.05
N ARG A 112 1.07 -6.64 -2.39
CA ARG A 112 -0.04 -6.52 -1.43
C ARG A 112 -1.26 -7.27 -1.92
N ALA A 113 -2.06 -7.74 -0.97
CA ALA A 113 -3.33 -8.37 -1.24
C ALA A 113 -4.46 -7.60 -0.57
N TYR A 114 -5.47 -7.24 -1.35
CA TYR A 114 -6.68 -6.58 -0.88
C TYR A 114 -7.88 -7.37 -1.39
N SER A 115 -8.79 -7.74 -0.48
CA SER A 115 -10.07 -8.39 -0.85
C SER A 115 -9.94 -9.58 -1.83
N GLY A 116 -8.89 -10.40 -1.68
CA GLY A 116 -8.65 -11.57 -2.53
C GLY A 116 -7.88 -11.29 -3.83
N ILE A 117 -7.47 -10.06 -4.08
CA ILE A 117 -6.68 -9.67 -5.26
C ILE A 117 -5.26 -9.32 -4.82
N SER A 118 -4.26 -9.93 -5.46
CA SER A 118 -2.85 -9.65 -5.21
C SER A 118 -2.29 -8.77 -6.33
N LEU A 119 -1.56 -7.72 -5.96
CA LEU A 119 -0.92 -6.78 -6.88
C LEU A 119 0.53 -6.54 -6.42
N CYS A 120 1.44 -6.40 -7.37
CA CYS A 120 2.85 -6.12 -7.08
C CYS A 120 3.32 -4.85 -7.81
N GLY A 121 4.13 -4.07 -7.11
CA GLY A 121 4.83 -2.91 -7.64
C GLY A 121 3.95 -1.68 -7.81
N ALA A 122 4.33 -0.83 -8.78
CA ALA A 122 3.54 0.32 -9.19
C ALA A 122 2.48 -0.13 -10.22
N LEU A 123 1.26 0.39 -10.07
CA LEU A 123 0.16 0.11 -10.99
C LEU A 123 0.17 1.16 -12.11
N PRO A 124 0.08 0.74 -13.39
CA PRO A 124 -0.02 1.67 -14.51
C PRO A 124 -1.46 2.21 -14.59
N LEU A 125 -1.80 3.15 -13.71
CA LEU A 125 -3.13 3.75 -13.65
C LEU A 125 -3.36 4.72 -14.82
N SER A 126 -4.50 4.57 -15.48
CA SER A 126 -5.08 5.55 -16.40
C SER A 126 -5.46 6.84 -15.68
N GLU A 127 -5.84 7.87 -16.43
CA GLU A 127 -6.35 9.12 -15.82
C GLU A 127 -7.65 8.90 -15.04
N ARG A 128 -8.54 8.02 -15.53
CA ARG A 128 -9.80 7.67 -14.87
C ARG A 128 -9.55 6.97 -13.54
N GLU A 129 -8.68 5.95 -13.54
CA GLU A 129 -8.33 5.19 -12.34
C GLU A 129 -7.60 6.05 -11.30
N ARG A 130 -6.75 6.98 -11.73
CA ARG A 130 -6.11 7.96 -10.83
C ARG A 130 -7.13 8.84 -10.13
N ARG A 131 -8.09 9.40 -10.88
CA ARG A 131 -9.18 10.20 -10.27
C ARG A 131 -10.00 9.38 -9.28
N CYS A 132 -10.35 8.14 -9.62
CA CYS A 132 -11.01 7.22 -8.69
C CYS A 132 -10.19 7.00 -7.41
N ALA A 133 -8.88 6.78 -7.55
CA ALA A 133 -8.00 6.56 -6.41
C ALA A 133 -7.87 7.80 -5.53
N ASP A 134 -7.76 8.99 -6.14
CA ASP A 134 -7.71 10.27 -5.45
C ASP A 134 -9.02 10.55 -4.68
N ASP A 135 -10.17 10.31 -5.29
CA ASP A 135 -11.49 10.48 -4.67
C ASP A 135 -11.69 9.50 -3.50
N ALA A 136 -11.30 8.24 -3.68
CA ALA A 136 -11.38 7.21 -2.63
C ALA A 136 -10.42 7.51 -1.46
N ALA A 137 -9.21 8.00 -1.76
CA ALA A 137 -8.26 8.44 -0.73
C ALA A 137 -8.77 9.66 0.03
N ALA A 138 -9.37 10.64 -0.67
CA ALA A 138 -10.00 11.80 -0.05
C ALA A 138 -11.20 11.41 0.84
N ALA A 139 -11.89 10.32 0.50
CA ALA A 139 -12.95 9.72 1.32
C ALA A 139 -12.43 8.90 2.52
N GLY A 140 -11.12 8.80 2.71
CA GLY A 140 -10.49 8.17 3.89
C GLY A 140 -9.95 6.74 3.66
N LEU A 141 -9.89 6.27 2.41
CA LEU A 141 -9.24 5.00 2.09
C LEU A 141 -7.70 5.17 2.07
N ASP A 142 -6.96 4.12 2.43
CA ASP A 142 -5.49 4.13 2.26
C ASP A 142 -5.15 4.31 0.78
N PRO A 143 -4.21 5.22 0.40
CA PRO A 143 -3.90 5.49 -1.00
C PRO A 143 -3.53 4.25 -1.80
N ARG A 144 -2.74 3.32 -1.23
CA ARG A 144 -2.34 2.09 -1.94
C ARG A 144 -3.50 1.14 -2.11
N ARG A 145 -4.42 1.10 -1.15
CA ARG A 145 -5.68 0.36 -1.28
C ARG A 145 -6.60 1.01 -2.33
N ALA A 146 -6.68 2.33 -2.37
CA ALA A 146 -7.48 3.07 -3.36
C ALA A 146 -7.00 2.82 -4.78
N GLU A 147 -5.69 2.95 -5.02
CA GLU A 147 -5.07 2.60 -6.31
C GLU A 147 -5.41 1.17 -6.72
N ALA A 148 -5.31 0.22 -5.79
CA ALA A 148 -5.60 -1.18 -6.05
C ALA A 148 -7.08 -1.43 -6.39
N GLU A 149 -8.02 -0.89 -5.61
CA GLU A 149 -9.45 -1.08 -5.82
C GLU A 149 -9.94 -0.45 -7.13
N CYS A 150 -9.43 0.73 -7.48
CA CYS A 150 -9.77 1.41 -8.72
C CYS A 150 -9.13 0.75 -9.95
N TYR A 151 -7.92 0.20 -9.83
CA TYR A 151 -7.25 -0.51 -10.93
C TYR A 151 -7.96 -1.81 -11.32
N VAL A 152 -8.56 -2.50 -10.35
CA VAL A 152 -9.24 -3.79 -10.58
C VAL A 152 -10.73 -3.63 -10.88
N SER A 153 -11.27 -2.42 -10.71
CA SER A 153 -12.66 -2.04 -10.97
C SER A 153 -12.74 -0.83 -11.92
N PRO A 154 -12.25 -0.96 -13.17
CA PRO A 154 -12.15 0.14 -14.13
C PRO A 154 -13.46 0.73 -14.63
#